data_AF-A0A822DBY3-F1
#
_entry.id   AF-A0A822DBY3-F1
#
_cell.length_a   1.000
_cell.length_b   1.000
_cell.length_c   1.000
_cell.angle_alpha   90.00
_cell.angle_beta   90.00
_cell.angle_gamma   90.00
#
_symmetry.space_group_name_H-M   'P 1'
#
loop_
_entity.id
_entity.type
_entity.pdbx_description
1 polymer ?
#
loop_
_entity_poly.entity_id
_entity_poly.type
_entity_poly.pdbx_seq_one_letter_code
_entity_poly.pdbx_strand_id
1 'polypeptide(L)'
;MRRFPNAHFLVASDDKSYCKNLFRHRSNIVVTSRTFSIGDDLITLSLCEHSIITGGTFRWWTGYLANDEAIHDKIYPSGCERREYYYPLWFFIDGNVRAYKNDNYTL
;
A
#
# COMPACT_ATOMS: atom_id res chain seq x y z
N MET A 1 21.18 1.75 2.91
CA MET A 1 21.20 0.29 2.70
C MET A 1 19.82 -0.13 2.18
N ARG A 2 19.72 -1.02 1.17
CA ARG A 2 18.41 -1.51 0.69
C ARG A 2 17.88 -2.55 1.68
N ARG A 3 16.67 -2.35 2.24
CA ARG A 3 16.07 -3.27 3.23
C ARG A 3 15.74 -4.63 2.60
N PHE A 4 15.21 -4.62 1.37
CA PHE A 4 14.84 -5.83 0.62
C PHE A 4 15.40 -5.77 -0.82
N PRO A 5 16.58 -6.36 -1.09
CA PRO A 5 17.27 -6.18 -2.37
C PRO A 5 16.59 -6.87 -3.57
N ASN A 6 15.79 -7.92 -3.33
CA ASN A 6 15.12 -8.73 -4.37
C ASN A 6 13.59 -8.67 -4.27
N ALA A 7 13.04 -7.56 -3.77
CA ALA A 7 11.60 -7.42 -3.58
C ALA A 7 10.83 -7.38 -4.91
N HIS A 8 9.79 -8.22 -4.98
CA HIS A 8 8.72 -8.14 -5.98
C HIS A 8 7.50 -7.48 -5.33
N PHE A 9 6.94 -6.48 -6.00
CA PHE A 9 5.82 -5.71 -5.49
C PHE A 9 4.53 -6.18 -6.14
N LEU A 10 3.56 -6.53 -5.30
CA LEU A 10 2.18 -6.71 -5.71
C LEU A 10 1.40 -5.43 -5.42
N VAL A 11 0.63 -4.95 -6.39
CA VAL A 11 -0.16 -3.72 -6.28
C VAL A 11 -1.63 -4.04 -6.48
N ALA A 12 -2.43 -3.82 -5.44
CA ALA A 12 -3.88 -3.74 -5.54
C ALA A 12 -4.33 -2.27 -5.45
N SER A 13 -5.26 -1.89 -6.31
CA SER A 13 -5.84 -0.54 -6.38
C SER A 13 -7.23 -0.63 -6.98
N ASP A 14 -8.07 0.33 -6.62
CA ASP A 14 -9.30 0.69 -7.31
C ASP A 14 -9.07 1.09 -8.78
N ASP A 15 -7.96 1.78 -9.10
CA ASP A 15 -7.56 2.09 -10.48
C ASP A 15 -6.38 1.23 -10.96
N LYS A 16 -6.67 -0.07 -11.18
CA LYS A 16 -5.70 -1.04 -11.74
C LYS A 16 -5.18 -0.62 -13.11
N SER A 17 -5.94 0.15 -13.88
CA SER A 17 -5.56 0.62 -15.21
C SER A 17 -4.46 1.66 -15.14
N TYR A 18 -4.64 2.66 -14.26
CA TYR A 18 -3.65 3.65 -13.96
C TYR A 18 -2.36 3.02 -13.43
N CYS A 19 -2.45 2.12 -12.45
CA CYS A 19 -1.27 1.45 -11.89
C CYS A 19 -0.50 0.66 -12.95
N LYS A 20 -1.18 -0.07 -13.83
CA LYS A 20 -0.51 -0.81 -14.92
C LYS A 20 0.25 0.11 -15.86
N ASN A 21 -0.32 1.27 -16.19
CA ASN A 21 0.37 2.26 -17.02
C ASN A 21 1.54 2.93 -16.27
N LEU A 22 1.34 3.29 -15.01
CA LEU A 22 2.36 3.92 -14.16
C LEU A 22 3.60 3.03 -14.01
N PHE A 23 3.39 1.72 -13.83
CA PHE A 23 4.46 0.75 -13.60
C PHE A 23 4.87 -0.06 -14.83
N ARG A 24 4.42 0.32 -16.03
CA ARG A 24 4.63 -0.46 -17.28
C ARG A 24 6.09 -0.80 -17.62
N HIS A 25 7.05 -0.04 -17.09
CA HIS A 25 8.48 -0.24 -17.31
C HIS A 25 9.22 -0.87 -16.12
N ARG A 26 8.49 -1.36 -15.11
CA ARG A 26 9.04 -1.99 -13.91
C ARG A 26 8.75 -3.49 -13.95
N SER A 27 9.80 -4.30 -14.12
CA SER A 27 9.67 -5.77 -14.22
C SER A 27 9.39 -6.47 -12.88
N ASN A 28 9.70 -5.82 -11.77
CA ASN A 28 9.49 -6.36 -10.42
C ASN A 28 8.17 -5.90 -9.79
N ILE A 29 7.22 -5.39 -10.58
CA ILE A 29 5.91 -4.93 -10.10
C ILE A 29 4.81 -5.66 -10.87
N VAL A 30 3.84 -6.22 -10.14
CA VAL A 30 2.65 -6.88 -10.68
C VAL A 30 1.42 -6.19 -10.11
N VAL A 31 0.51 -5.75 -10.98
CA VAL A 31 -0.80 -5.23 -10.57
C VAL A 31 -1.79 -6.41 -10.57
N THR A 32 -2.61 -6.53 -9.52
CA THR A 32 -3.60 -7.60 -9.42
C THR A 32 -4.57 -7.62 -10.60
N SER A 33 -5.22 -8.77 -10.82
CA SER A 33 -6.12 -8.93 -11.96
C SER A 33 -7.26 -7.93 -11.92
N ARG A 34 -7.71 -7.47 -13.10
CA ARG A 34 -8.92 -6.65 -13.21
C ARG A 34 -10.19 -7.41 -12.84
N THR A 35 -10.13 -8.74 -12.83
CA THR A 35 -11.24 -9.62 -12.45
C THR A 35 -11.29 -9.88 -10.94
N PHE A 36 -10.26 -9.48 -10.18
CA PHE A 36 -10.24 -9.66 -8.73
C PHE A 36 -11.26 -8.74 -8.07
N SER A 37 -12.07 -9.34 -7.19
CA SER A 37 -12.89 -8.62 -6.24
C SER A 37 -12.01 -7.96 -5.15
N ILE A 38 -12.63 -7.12 -4.34
CA ILE A 38 -12.00 -6.53 -3.14
C ILE A 38 -11.49 -7.63 -2.20
N GLY A 39 -12.22 -8.75 -2.08
CA GLY A 39 -11.81 -9.89 -1.26
C GLY A 39 -10.59 -10.61 -1.82
N ASP A 40 -10.52 -10.78 -3.15
CA ASP A 40 -9.36 -11.39 -3.80
C ASP A 40 -8.11 -10.51 -3.62
N ASP A 41 -8.26 -9.20 -3.75
CA ASP A 41 -7.18 -8.25 -3.48
C ASP A 41 -6.73 -8.31 -2.01
N LEU A 42 -7.67 -8.39 -1.06
CA LEU A 42 -7.36 -8.52 0.37
C LEU A 42 -6.57 -9.79 0.69
N ILE A 43 -7.04 -10.94 0.20
CA ILE A 43 -6.40 -12.23 0.39
C ILE A 43 -5.00 -12.20 -0.23
N THR A 44 -4.88 -11.72 -1.47
CA THR A 44 -3.59 -11.71 -2.15
C THR A 44 -2.57 -10.83 -1.42
N LEU A 45 -2.99 -9.67 -0.92
CA LEU A 45 -2.13 -8.80 -0.12
C LEU A 45 -1.78 -9.40 1.25
N SER A 46 -2.70 -10.12 1.91
CA SER A 46 -2.39 -10.79 3.19
C SER A 46 -1.34 -11.90 3.07
N LEU A 47 -1.10 -12.42 1.86
CA LEU A 47 -0.08 -13.44 1.61
C LEU A 47 1.31 -12.85 1.37
N CYS A 48 1.44 -11.52 1.29
CA CYS A 48 2.75 -10.88 1.14
C CYS A 48 3.55 -10.94 2.44
N GLU A 49 4.87 -11.09 2.31
CA GLU A 49 5.81 -11.04 3.44
C GLU A 49 5.79 -9.65 4.07
N HIS A 50 5.90 -8.61 3.26
CA HIS A 50 5.88 -7.22 3.74
C HIS A 50 4.77 -6.43 3.05
N SER A 51 4.16 -5.51 3.80
CA SER A 51 3.06 -4.68 3.30
C SER A 51 3.45 -3.20 3.27
N ILE A 52 3.10 -2.52 2.18
CA ILE A 52 3.08 -1.05 2.13
C ILE A 52 1.63 -0.63 2.03
N ILE A 53 1.15 0.08 3.04
CA ILE A 53 -0.26 0.46 3.19
C ILE A 53 -0.40 1.98 3.27
N THR A 54 -1.49 2.51 2.72
CA THR A 54 -1.89 3.90 2.95
C THR A 54 -3.03 3.97 3.96
N GLY A 55 -3.36 5.17 4.43
CA GLY A 55 -4.49 5.39 5.34
C GLY A 55 -5.81 4.84 4.79
N GLY A 56 -6.49 4.00 5.56
CA GLY A 56 -7.81 3.45 5.23
C GLY A 56 -8.09 2.08 5.85
N THR A 57 -9.37 1.74 6.00
CA THR A 57 -9.80 0.49 6.67
C THR A 57 -9.44 -0.77 5.89
N PHE A 58 -9.60 -0.78 4.56
CA PHE A 58 -9.22 -1.92 3.72
C PHE A 58 -7.73 -2.26 3.89
N ARG A 59 -6.88 -1.25 3.78
CA ARG A 59 -5.42 -1.39 3.83
C ARG A 59 -4.93 -1.70 5.25
N TRP A 60 -5.67 -1.27 6.26
CA TRP A 60 -5.41 -1.71 7.63
C TRP A 60 -5.57 -3.23 7.76
N TRP A 61 -6.66 -3.80 7.24
CA TRP A 61 -6.87 -5.26 7.27
C TRP A 61 -5.83 -6.03 6.47
N THR A 62 -5.37 -5.51 5.33
CA THR A 62 -4.31 -6.17 4.56
C THR A 62 -3.01 -6.25 5.37
N GLY A 63 -2.62 -5.17 6.05
CA GLY A 63 -1.43 -5.15 6.90
C GLY A 63 -1.59 -6.00 8.16
N TYR A 64 -2.79 -6.07 8.74
CA TYR A 64 -3.08 -6.89 9.91
C TYR A 64 -3.03 -8.39 9.62
N LEU A 65 -3.46 -8.80 8.43
CA LEU A 65 -3.47 -10.20 8.01
C LEU A 65 -2.15 -10.65 7.38
N ALA A 66 -1.27 -9.70 7.01
CA ALA A 66 0.06 -10.01 6.49
C ALA A 66 0.96 -10.61 7.58
N ASN A 67 1.91 -11.45 7.15
CA ASN A 67 2.64 -12.32 8.06
C ASN A 67 3.77 -11.60 8.84
N ASP A 68 4.20 -10.41 8.40
CA ASP A 68 5.33 -9.70 8.98
C ASP A 68 5.11 -8.17 8.97
N GLU A 69 6.08 -7.36 8.53
CA GLU A 69 6.07 -5.92 8.74
C GLU A 69 5.11 -5.20 7.79
N ALA A 70 4.30 -4.28 8.32
CA ALA A 70 3.61 -3.28 7.53
C ALA A 70 4.27 -1.91 7.68
N ILE A 71 4.39 -1.24 6.54
CA ILE A 71 4.95 0.09 6.41
C ILE A 71 3.82 1.02 5.97
N HIS A 72 3.65 2.16 6.64
CA HIS A 72 2.56 3.09 6.33
C HIS A 72 3.02 4.55 6.20
N ASP A 73 2.44 5.27 5.25
CA ASP A 73 2.55 6.73 5.17
C ASP A 73 1.53 7.38 6.14
N LYS A 74 1.69 8.65 6.48
CA LYS A 74 0.75 9.35 7.38
C LYS A 74 0.71 10.80 6.99
N ILE A 75 -0.45 11.23 6.50
CA ILE A 75 -1.09 12.49 6.88
C ILE A 75 -2.58 12.18 7.03
N TYR A 76 -3.09 12.14 8.25
CA TYR A 76 -4.53 12.21 8.48
C TYR A 76 -4.92 13.70 8.54
N PRO A 77 -6.02 14.11 7.89
CA PRO A 77 -6.54 15.46 8.07
C PRO A 77 -6.83 15.72 9.55
N SER A 78 -6.51 16.93 10.01
CA SER A 78 -6.75 17.39 11.38
C SER A 78 -8.21 17.20 11.77
N GLY A 79 -8.48 16.50 12.88
CA GLY A 79 -9.83 16.30 13.42
C GLY A 79 -10.22 14.84 13.64
N CYS A 80 -9.52 13.88 13.01
CA CYS A 80 -9.64 12.48 13.36
C CYS A 80 -8.82 12.21 14.63
N GLU A 81 -9.47 11.72 15.70
CA GLU A 81 -8.78 11.31 16.92
C GLU A 81 -7.60 10.39 16.58
N ARG A 82 -6.39 10.74 17.03
CA ARG A 82 -5.27 9.82 17.02
C ARG A 82 -5.73 8.59 17.78
N ARG A 83 -5.83 7.46 17.09
CA ARG A 83 -5.98 6.19 17.77
C ARG A 83 -4.75 5.36 17.48
N GLU A 84 -4.30 4.73 18.55
CA GLU A 84 -3.25 3.74 18.69
C GLU A 84 -3.57 2.45 17.90
N TYR A 85 -4.23 2.57 16.74
CA TYR A 85 -4.80 1.46 15.98
C TYR A 85 -3.83 0.79 15.03
N TYR A 86 -2.65 1.36 14.82
CA TYR A 86 -1.63 0.70 14.04
C TYR A 86 -0.84 -0.25 14.93
N TYR A 87 -0.73 -1.50 14.50
CA TYR A 87 -0.09 -2.56 15.28
C TYR A 87 1.35 -2.11 15.65
N PRO A 88 1.82 -2.33 16.89
CA PRO A 88 3.03 -1.69 17.42
C PRO A 88 4.32 -2.02 16.65
N LEU A 89 4.33 -3.06 15.81
CA LEU A 89 5.46 -3.42 14.95
C LEU A 89 5.46 -2.71 13.58
N TRP A 90 4.44 -1.91 13.26
CA TRP A 90 4.35 -1.26 11.96
C TRP A 90 5.22 0.01 11.90
N PHE A 91 5.89 0.18 10.78
CA PHE A 91 6.87 1.25 10.58
C PHE A 91 6.24 2.43 9.82
N PHE A 92 6.56 3.64 10.29
CA PHE A 92 6.14 4.87 9.63
C PHE A 92 7.12 5.30 8.53
N ILE A 93 6.61 5.59 7.33
CA ILE A 93 7.36 6.29 6.28
C ILE A 93 7.28 7.79 6.55
N ASP A 94 8.39 8.38 6.98
CA ASP A 94 8.50 9.84 7.06
C ASP A 94 8.34 10.47 5.66
N GLY A 95 7.34 11.35 5.53
CA GLY A 95 6.78 11.89 4.28
C GLY A 95 7.71 12.84 3.51
N ASN A 96 9.02 12.81 3.76
CA ASN A 96 10.01 13.54 2.98
C ASN A 96 10.15 12.98 1.54
N VAL A 97 9.48 11.87 1.22
CA VAL A 97 9.30 11.37 -0.14
C VAL A 97 8.13 12.12 -0.81
N ARG A 98 8.45 13.20 -1.54
CA ARG A 98 7.45 13.92 -2.34
C ARG A 98 6.98 13.03 -3.49
N ALA A 99 5.75 12.53 -3.42
CA ALA A 99 5.05 12.03 -4.60
C ALA A 99 4.96 13.17 -5.62
N TYR A 100 5.22 12.89 -6.91
CA TYR A 100 5.03 13.86 -7.98
C TYR A 100 3.54 14.20 -8.03
N LYS A 101 3.17 15.35 -7.46
CA LYS A 101 1.79 15.80 -7.41
C LYS A 101 1.37 16.17 -8.83
N ASN A 102 0.49 15.37 -9.42
CA ASN A 102 -0.20 15.74 -10.65
C ASN A 102 -1.59 16.19 -10.23
N ASP A 103 -1.93 17.46 -10.47
CA ASP A 103 -3.08 18.18 -9.88
C ASP A 103 -4.46 17.66 -10.34
N ASN A 104 -4.51 16.51 -11.02
CA ASN A 104 -5.72 15.95 -11.65
C ASN A 104 -6.36 14.80 -10.87
N TYR A 105 -5.88 14.47 -9.67
CA TYR A 105 -6.47 13.39 -8.84
C TYR A 105 -6.82 13.92 -7.45
N THR A 106 -8.12 14.08 -7.20
CA THR A 106 -8.69 14.18 -5.85
C THR A 106 -9.15 12.80 -5.42
N LEU A 107 -8.70 12.37 -4.23
CA LEU A 107 -9.22 11.21 -3.51
C LEU A 107 -10.72 11.37 -3.21
#